data_AF-A0A8B7XVE1-F1
#
_entry.id   AF-A0A8B7XVE1-F1
#
_cell.length_a   1.000
_cell.length_b   1.000
_cell.length_c   1.000
_cell.angle_alpha   90.00
_cell.angle_beta   90.00
_cell.angle_gamma   90.00
#
_symmetry.space_group_name_H-M   'P 1'
#
loop_
_entity.id
_entity.type
_entity.pdbx_description
1 polymer ?
#
loop_
_entity_poly.entity_id
_entity_poly.type
_entity_poly.pdbx_seq_one_letter_code
_entity_poly.pdbx_strand_id
1 'polypeptide(L)'
;MNKKAAWIVIVSAIAVFSSGVEGTARTCYFGPPPKPDPDNPDHWMKQVMRETRERCPGKGACSQAERVECANPRPLGMEDGSIPDANISASSMYGGWPPQAARLNGDRAWSAAA
;
A
#
# COMPACT_ATOMS: atom_id res chain seq x y z
N MET A 1 -6.07 -18.14 -59.33
CA MET A 1 -4.99 -17.53 -58.52
C MET A 1 -5.51 -16.23 -57.91
N ASN A 2 -6.30 -16.33 -56.83
CA ASN A 2 -5.98 -15.98 -55.42
C ASN A 2 -5.58 -14.51 -55.16
N LYS A 3 -6.54 -13.67 -54.76
CA LYS A 3 -6.28 -12.47 -53.97
C LYS A 3 -7.07 -12.59 -52.66
N LYS A 4 -6.31 -12.67 -51.58
CA LYS A 4 -6.76 -13.08 -50.24
C LYS A 4 -7.65 -12.00 -49.62
N ALA A 5 -8.75 -12.44 -49.02
CA ALA A 5 -9.62 -11.63 -48.19
C ALA A 5 -8.82 -10.98 -47.06
N ALA A 6 -8.86 -9.64 -46.99
CA ALA A 6 -8.28 -8.88 -45.91
C ALA A 6 -9.20 -8.98 -44.68
N TRP A 7 -8.75 -9.72 -43.68
CA TRP A 7 -9.40 -9.77 -42.37
C TRP A 7 -9.03 -8.50 -41.60
N ILE A 8 -9.97 -7.57 -41.50
CA ILE A 8 -9.88 -6.43 -40.60
C ILE A 8 -10.00 -6.98 -39.18
N VAL A 9 -8.88 -7.07 -38.47
CA VAL A 9 -8.87 -7.34 -37.03
C VAL A 9 -9.38 -6.07 -36.35
N ILE A 10 -10.66 -6.08 -35.96
CA ILE A 10 -11.25 -5.04 -35.12
C ILE A 10 -10.62 -5.19 -33.74
N VAL A 11 -9.64 -4.34 -33.43
CA VAL A 11 -9.09 -4.21 -32.08
C VAL A 11 -10.18 -3.54 -31.23
N SER A 12 -10.96 -4.36 -30.53
CA SER A 12 -11.94 -3.89 -29.55
C SER A 12 -11.20 -3.26 -28.37
N ALA A 13 -11.20 -1.93 -28.30
CA ALA A 13 -10.80 -1.20 -27.12
C ALA A 13 -11.87 -1.40 -26.05
N ILE A 14 -11.76 -2.49 -25.28
CA ILE A 14 -12.56 -2.66 -24.05
C ILE A 14 -11.98 -1.66 -23.04
N ALA A 15 -12.60 -0.49 -22.95
CA ALA A 15 -12.46 0.37 -21.79
C ALA A 15 -13.04 -0.40 -20.59
N VAL A 16 -12.16 -1.04 -19.83
CA VAL A 16 -12.51 -1.67 -18.56
C VAL A 16 -12.87 -0.54 -17.59
N PHE A 17 -14.15 -0.24 -17.49
CA PHE A 17 -14.74 0.47 -16.36
C PHE A 17 -14.83 -0.54 -15.20
N SER A 18 -13.74 -0.73 -14.47
CA SER A 18 -13.80 -1.37 -13.16
C SER A 18 -13.96 -0.29 -12.10
N SER A 19 -15.21 -0.15 -11.68
CA SER A 19 -15.63 0.41 -10.41
C SER A 19 -14.67 0.01 -9.28
N GLY A 20 -14.08 1.00 -8.63
CA GLY A 20 -13.24 0.86 -7.45
C GLY A 20 -13.29 2.14 -6.64
N VAL A 21 -14.50 2.50 -6.23
CA VAL A 21 -14.78 3.59 -5.29
C VAL A 21 -14.39 3.12 -3.88
N GLU A 22 -13.93 4.06 -3.05
CA GLU A 22 -13.76 3.96 -1.58
C GLU A 22 -12.59 3.11 -1.04
N GLY A 23 -11.40 3.71 -0.96
CA GLY A 23 -10.35 3.19 -0.06
C GLY A 23 -9.22 4.15 0.29
N THR A 24 -8.80 5.02 -0.63
CA THR A 24 -7.53 5.76 -0.49
C THR A 24 -7.61 7.07 0.29
N ALA A 25 -8.81 7.59 0.59
CA ALA A 25 -8.95 8.85 1.32
C ALA A 25 -8.69 8.74 2.84
N ARG A 26 -8.69 7.52 3.41
CA ARG A 26 -8.52 7.32 4.86
C ARG A 26 -7.06 7.33 5.33
N THR A 27 -6.09 7.31 4.42
CA THR A 27 -4.68 7.01 4.78
C THR A 27 -3.81 8.25 5.02
N CYS A 28 -4.32 9.47 4.86
CA CYS A 28 -3.49 10.69 4.93
C CYS A 28 -3.76 11.59 6.15
N TYR A 29 -4.76 11.31 6.99
CA TYR A 29 -5.07 12.18 8.13
C TYR A 29 -4.37 11.72 9.42
N PHE A 30 -3.23 12.34 9.73
CA PHE A 30 -2.45 12.14 10.97
C PHE A 30 -2.54 13.37 11.89
N GLY A 31 -3.74 13.82 12.22
CA GLY A 31 -3.95 14.91 13.19
C GLY A 31 -5.25 14.72 13.98
N PRO A 32 -5.41 15.35 15.15
CA PRO A 32 -6.73 15.45 15.78
C PRO A 32 -7.68 16.27 14.88
N PRO A 33 -8.97 15.90 14.74
CA PRO A 33 -9.93 16.68 13.95
C PRO A 33 -10.04 18.12 14.47
N PRO A 34 -10.18 19.13 13.60
CA PRO A 34 -10.43 20.50 14.04
C PRO A 34 -11.75 20.55 14.83
N LYS A 35 -11.80 21.40 15.87
CA LYS A 35 -13.00 21.56 16.69
C LYS A 35 -14.14 22.14 15.84
N PRO A 36 -15.37 21.61 15.95
CA PRO A 36 -16.53 22.18 15.27
C PRO A 36 -16.75 23.63 15.72
N ASP A 37 -16.99 24.52 14.75
CA ASP A 37 -17.51 25.85 15.02
C ASP A 37 -19.00 25.73 15.39
N PRO A 38 -19.43 26.21 16.58
CA PRO A 38 -20.83 26.14 17.00
C PRO A 38 -21.79 26.92 16.09
N ASP A 39 -21.30 27.95 15.38
CA ASP A 39 -22.12 28.82 14.54
C ASP A 39 -22.17 28.36 13.07
N ASN A 40 -21.31 27.41 12.67
CA ASN A 40 -21.27 26.88 11.30
C ASN A 40 -20.82 25.40 11.24
N PRO A 41 -21.74 24.46 11.52
CA PRO A 41 -21.43 23.04 11.65
C PRO A 41 -21.01 22.37 10.33
N ASP A 42 -21.19 23.01 9.18
CA ASP A 42 -20.74 22.48 7.88
C ASP A 42 -19.33 22.98 7.49
N HIS A 43 -18.80 23.99 8.19
CA HIS A 43 -17.53 24.61 7.86
C HIS A 43 -16.33 23.70 8.14
N TRP A 44 -16.36 22.99 9.28
CA TRP A 44 -15.23 22.15 9.69
C TRP A 44 -14.98 21.02 8.69
N MET A 45 -16.03 20.41 8.12
CA MET A 45 -15.88 19.36 7.11
C MET A 45 -15.32 19.91 5.80
N LYS A 46 -15.78 21.10 5.36
CA LYS A 46 -15.24 21.76 4.16
C LYS A 46 -13.77 22.14 4.34
N GLN A 47 -13.36 22.54 5.54
CA GLN A 47 -11.98 22.86 5.87
C GLN A 47 -11.09 21.62 5.85
N VAL A 48 -11.50 20.52 6.49
CA VAL A 48 -10.76 19.24 6.47
C VAL A 48 -10.57 18.73 5.05
N MET A 49 -11.62 18.79 4.21
CA MET A 49 -11.54 18.36 2.82
C MET A 49 -10.62 19.25 1.98
N ARG A 50 -10.60 20.57 2.23
CA ARG A 50 -9.67 21.50 1.57
C ARG A 50 -8.22 21.21 1.97
N GLU A 51 -7.96 21.09 3.26
CA GLU A 51 -6.62 20.81 3.80
C GLU A 51 -6.09 19.47 3.30
N THR A 52 -6.93 18.44 3.26
CA THR A 52 -6.59 17.13 2.69
C THR A 52 -6.21 17.24 1.21
N ARG A 53 -6.93 18.06 0.43
CA ARG A 53 -6.66 18.29 -1.00
C ARG A 53 -5.37 19.09 -1.25
N GLU A 54 -5.08 20.07 -0.41
CA GLU A 54 -3.87 20.89 -0.50
C GLU A 54 -2.63 20.11 -0.04
N ARG A 55 -2.78 19.28 1.01
CA ARG A 55 -1.69 18.46 1.54
C ARG A 55 -1.36 17.24 0.66
N CYS A 56 -2.33 16.75 -0.10
CA CYS A 56 -2.15 15.67 -1.06
C CYS A 56 -2.57 16.13 -2.47
N PRO A 57 -1.68 16.80 -3.24
CA PRO A 57 -2.02 17.34 -4.57
C PRO A 57 -2.25 16.27 -5.65
N GLY A 58 -2.33 14.99 -5.31
CA GLY A 58 -2.57 13.89 -6.23
C GLY A 58 -4.06 13.59 -6.38
N LYS A 59 -4.56 13.55 -7.62
CA LYS A 59 -5.86 12.94 -7.91
C LYS A 59 -5.79 11.44 -7.57
N GLY A 60 -6.24 11.09 -6.37
CA GLY A 60 -6.78 9.78 -6.05
C GLY A 60 -5.83 8.60 -6.02
N ALA A 61 -4.52 8.77 -6.16
CA ALA A 61 -3.63 7.63 -6.11
C ALA A 61 -2.18 8.00 -5.73
N CYS A 62 -1.64 7.28 -4.76
CA CYS A 62 -0.23 6.87 -4.82
C CYS A 62 -0.05 5.83 -5.97
N SER A 63 -0.71 5.99 -7.11
CA SER A 63 -0.50 5.13 -8.26
C SER A 63 0.70 5.69 -8.99
N GLN A 64 1.77 4.93 -8.91
CA GLN A 64 3.06 5.27 -9.49
C GLN A 64 3.75 6.39 -8.72
N ALA A 65 4.06 6.12 -7.45
CA ALA A 65 5.44 6.33 -7.06
C ALA A 65 6.26 5.58 -8.13
N GLU A 66 6.80 6.32 -9.09
CA GLU A 66 7.78 5.81 -10.04
C GLU A 66 8.74 4.95 -9.23
N ARG A 67 8.95 3.70 -9.66
CA ARG A 67 9.68 2.70 -8.88
C ARG A 67 11.02 3.33 -8.47
N VAL A 68 11.12 3.78 -7.23
CA VAL A 68 12.37 4.33 -6.70
C VAL A 68 13.21 3.12 -6.42
N GLU A 69 14.02 2.74 -7.40
CA GLU A 69 15.01 1.70 -7.22
C GLU A 69 16.01 2.18 -6.16
N CYS A 70 16.32 1.34 -5.18
CA CYS A 70 17.35 1.69 -4.20
C CYS A 70 18.68 1.85 -4.94
N ALA A 71 19.35 3.00 -4.79
CA ALA A 71 20.62 3.26 -5.46
C ALA A 71 21.71 2.22 -5.14
N ASN A 72 21.63 1.59 -3.96
CA ASN A 72 22.50 0.51 -3.53
C ASN A 72 21.70 -0.49 -2.66
N PRO A 73 21.13 -1.56 -3.25
CA PRO A 73 20.40 -2.55 -2.49
C PRO A 73 21.38 -3.31 -1.59
N ARG A 74 21.12 -3.29 -0.29
CA ARG A 74 21.85 -4.06 0.72
C ARG A 74 20.88 -4.77 1.65
N PRO A 75 21.26 -5.91 2.23
CA PRO A 75 20.44 -6.58 3.23
C PRO A 75 20.12 -5.63 4.40
N LEU A 76 18.88 -5.67 4.89
CA LEU A 76 18.46 -4.87 6.03
C LEU A 76 18.94 -5.45 7.37
N GLY A 77 19.28 -6.74 7.38
CA GLY A 77 19.82 -7.42 8.56
C GLY A 77 18.95 -8.52 9.16
N MET A 78 17.98 -9.05 8.39
CA MET A 78 17.17 -10.19 8.83
C MET A 78 17.99 -11.46 9.00
N GLU A 79 18.96 -11.69 8.11
CA GLU A 79 19.82 -12.87 8.10
C GLU A 79 20.99 -12.76 9.09
N ASP A 80 21.73 -11.66 9.06
CA ASP A 80 23.00 -11.49 9.77
C ASP A 80 22.86 -11.10 11.27
N GLY A 81 21.65 -10.84 11.74
CA GLY A 81 21.41 -10.42 13.13
C GLY A 81 21.48 -8.90 13.37
N SER A 82 21.75 -8.08 12.35
CA SER A 82 21.78 -6.62 12.50
C SER A 82 20.42 -6.04 12.90
N ILE A 83 19.31 -6.69 12.48
CA ILE A 83 17.99 -6.48 13.09
C ILE A 83 17.92 -7.31 14.38
N PRO A 84 17.76 -6.70 15.56
CA PRO A 84 17.73 -7.43 16.83
C PRO A 84 16.41 -8.21 16.99
N ASP A 85 16.46 -9.33 17.72
CA ASP A 85 15.29 -10.20 17.96
C ASP A 85 14.08 -9.45 18.56
N ALA A 86 14.34 -8.44 19.41
CA ALA A 86 13.31 -7.61 20.02
C ALA A 86 12.46 -6.83 19.00
N ASN A 87 12.96 -6.64 17.78
CA ASN A 87 12.27 -5.95 16.70
C ASN A 87 11.46 -6.91 15.81
N ILE A 88 11.49 -8.22 16.07
CA ILE A 88 10.78 -9.24 15.29
C ILE A 88 9.57 -9.72 16.10
N SER A 89 8.38 -9.39 15.61
CA SER A 89 7.11 -9.76 16.24
C SER A 89 6.18 -10.44 15.25
N ALA A 90 5.26 -11.28 15.74
CA ALA A 90 4.16 -11.84 14.96
C ALA A 90 2.86 -11.76 15.76
N SER A 91 1.73 -11.75 15.05
CA SER A 91 0.39 -11.77 15.66
C SER A 91 0.04 -13.13 16.29
N SER A 92 0.70 -14.20 15.85
CA SER A 92 0.55 -15.55 16.40
C SER A 92 1.83 -16.36 16.23
N MET A 93 1.96 -17.44 16.99
CA MET A 93 3.03 -18.42 16.81
C MET A 93 2.57 -19.82 17.22
N TYR A 94 3.05 -20.84 16.50
CA TYR A 94 2.98 -22.22 16.94
C TYR A 94 4.09 -22.47 17.98
N GLY A 95 3.78 -23.18 19.06
CA GLY A 95 4.70 -23.39 20.19
C GLY A 95 6.06 -23.93 19.73
N GLY A 96 7.15 -23.26 20.13
CA GLY A 96 8.52 -23.60 19.72
C GLY A 96 9.02 -22.93 18.44
N TRP A 97 8.14 -22.23 17.70
CA TRP A 97 8.44 -21.54 16.44
C TRP A 97 8.21 -20.02 16.56
N PRO A 98 9.00 -19.33 17.41
CA PRO A 98 8.79 -17.93 17.72
C PRO A 98 9.19 -17.00 16.56
N PRO A 99 8.74 -15.73 16.55
CA PRO A 99 8.97 -14.80 15.43
C PRO A 99 10.46 -14.58 15.12
N GLN A 100 11.31 -14.45 16.14
CA GLN A 100 12.75 -14.25 15.94
C GLN A 100 13.47 -15.42 15.26
N ALA A 101 12.82 -16.58 15.14
CA ALA A 101 13.34 -17.71 14.37
C ALA A 101 13.08 -17.57 12.86
N ALA A 102 12.41 -16.51 12.39
CA ALA A 102 12.13 -16.24 10.98
C ALA A 102 13.35 -15.75 10.16
N ARG A 103 14.57 -15.95 10.64
CA ARG A 103 15.80 -15.49 9.98
C ARG A 103 16.09 -16.36 8.76
N LEU A 104 16.54 -15.73 7.67
CA LEU A 104 16.96 -16.44 6.46
C LEU A 104 18.22 -17.27 6.76
N ASN A 105 18.36 -18.42 6.08
CA ASN A 105 19.52 -19.34 6.20
C ASN A 105 19.85 -19.79 7.64
N GLY A 106 18.88 -19.72 8.56
CA GLY A 106 19.02 -20.24 9.92
C GLY A 106 18.51 -21.69 10.05
N ASP A 107 18.88 -22.34 11.16
CA ASP A 107 18.46 -23.73 11.47
C ASP A 107 17.02 -23.84 12.00
N ARG A 108 16.29 -22.73 12.04
CA ARG A 108 14.94 -22.62 12.61
C ARG A 108 14.05 -21.79 11.70
N ALA A 109 12.75 -21.82 11.97
CA ALA A 109 11.76 -20.99 11.30
C ALA A 109 10.75 -20.42 12.30
N TRP A 110 9.91 -19.50 11.81
CA TRP A 110 8.67 -19.12 12.45
C TRP A 110 7.50 -19.90 11.81
N SER A 111 6.47 -20.20 12.61
CA SER A 111 5.20 -20.74 12.12
C SER A 111 4.05 -20.07 12.86
N ALA A 112 2.99 -19.73 12.13
CA ALA A 112 1.77 -19.17 12.71
C ALA A 112 0.99 -20.25 13.50
N ALA A 113 0.22 -19.83 14.50
CA ALA A 113 -0.78 -20.72 15.09
C ALA A 113 -1.83 -21.09 14.03
N ALA A 114 -2.29 -22.34 14.04
CA ALA A 114 -3.35 -22.84 13.16
C ALA A 114 -4.73 -22.29 13.54
#